data_AF-A0A4S0WG05-F1
#
_entry.id   AF-A0A4S0WG05-F1
#
_cell.length_a   1.000
_cell.length_b   1.000
_cell.length_c   1.000
_cell.angle_alpha   90.00
_cell.angle_beta   90.00
_cell.angle_gamma   90.00
#
_symmetry.space_group_name_H-M   'P 1'
#
loop_
_entity.id
_entity.type
_entity.pdbx_description
1 polymer ?
#
loop_
_entity_poly.entity_id
_entity_poly.type
_entity_poly.pdbx_seq_one_letter_code
_entity_poly.pdbx_strand_id
1 'polypeptide(L)'
;MKLEAVVIPVSDVDRSKNFYAGLGWRLDADFVVGDTFRVVQFTPPGSPCSIHFGKGLTPAPPGSAKVLYLIVSDIEAAHAELVARGVQASEVFHRNGPGQPAIKGRHPEGRSYSSFVTFSDPDGNGWLLQEITQRLPGRVDARDTVFASSAELAAALRRAAAAHGEHEKRTGGEYDKNWPDWYAEYMVAEHAGAMLPT
;
A
#
# COMPACT_ATOMS: atom_id res chain seq x y z
N MET A 1 -20.49 3.80 1.49
CA MET A 1 -19.78 5.00 0.95
C MET A 1 -18.30 4.64 0.87
N LYS A 2 -17.59 5.05 -0.19
CA LYS A 2 -16.16 4.74 -0.42
C LYS A 2 -15.34 6.01 -0.67
N LEU A 3 -14.10 6.05 -0.20
CA LEU A 3 -13.14 7.11 -0.53
C LEU A 3 -12.52 6.77 -1.90
N GLU A 4 -12.93 7.50 -2.93
CA GLU A 4 -12.51 7.24 -4.32
C GLU A 4 -11.22 7.97 -4.69
N ALA A 5 -11.08 9.22 -4.24
CA ALA A 5 -9.95 10.06 -4.61
C ALA A 5 -9.65 11.11 -3.54
N VAL A 6 -8.38 11.52 -3.48
CA VAL A 6 -7.90 12.66 -2.68
C VAL A 6 -7.23 13.69 -3.59
N VAL A 7 -7.51 14.97 -3.38
CA VAL A 7 -6.83 16.05 -4.11
C VAL A 7 -5.54 16.42 -3.39
N ILE A 8 -4.42 16.46 -4.12
CA ILE A 8 -3.13 16.95 -3.61
C ILE A 8 -2.73 18.25 -4.31
N PRO A 9 -2.20 19.24 -3.58
CA PRO A 9 -1.84 20.54 -4.15
C PRO A 9 -0.45 20.48 -4.80
N VAL A 10 -0.35 20.88 -6.07
CA VAL A 10 0.90 20.92 -6.85
C VAL A 10 1.07 22.29 -7.51
N SER A 11 2.32 22.72 -7.70
CA SER A 11 2.59 24.01 -8.38
C SER A 11 2.69 23.87 -9.90
N ASP A 12 3.13 22.70 -10.37
CA ASP A 12 3.31 22.38 -11.79
C ASP A 12 2.69 21.01 -12.10
N VAL A 13 1.64 21.03 -12.92
CA VAL A 13 0.85 19.84 -13.25
C VAL A 13 1.65 18.83 -14.07
N ASP A 14 2.47 19.28 -15.02
CA ASP A 14 3.22 18.38 -15.90
C ASP A 14 4.42 17.79 -15.18
N ARG A 15 5.09 18.56 -14.31
CA ARG A 15 6.15 18.05 -13.44
C ARG A 15 5.62 16.94 -12.52
N SER A 16 4.48 17.16 -11.89
CA SER A 16 3.86 16.16 -11.01
C SER A 16 3.35 14.95 -11.79
N LYS A 17 2.76 15.15 -12.97
CA LYS A 17 2.36 14.06 -13.87
C LYS A 17 3.53 13.15 -14.23
N ASN A 18 4.67 13.73 -14.61
CA ASN A 18 5.87 12.96 -14.95
C ASN A 18 6.41 12.20 -13.74
N PHE A 19 6.41 12.81 -12.55
CA PHE A 19 6.82 12.15 -11.32
C PHE A 19 5.95 10.92 -11.00
N TYR A 20 4.63 11.08 -10.91
CA TYR A 20 3.73 9.97 -10.58
C TYR A 20 3.68 8.89 -11.66
N ALA A 21 3.80 9.26 -12.94
CA ALA A 21 3.97 8.29 -14.02
C ALA A 21 5.27 7.48 -13.88
N GLY A 22 6.39 8.11 -13.48
CA GLY A 22 7.67 7.43 -13.22
C GLY A 22 7.60 6.41 -12.08
N LEU A 23 6.69 6.62 -11.12
CA LEU A 23 6.39 5.66 -10.06
C LEU A 23 5.63 4.41 -10.56
N GLY A 24 5.24 4.37 -11.84
CA GLY A 24 4.44 3.29 -12.41
C GLY A 24 2.96 3.36 -12.00
N TRP A 25 2.48 4.52 -11.55
CA TRP A 25 1.07 4.70 -11.23
C TRP A 25 0.25 4.79 -12.50
N ARG A 26 -0.96 4.23 -12.48
CA ARG A 26 -1.85 4.22 -13.64
C ARG A 26 -2.42 5.61 -13.84
N LEU A 27 -2.20 6.19 -15.01
CA LEU A 27 -2.86 7.43 -15.42
C LEU A 27 -4.32 7.11 -15.78
N ASP A 28 -5.27 7.74 -15.08
CA ASP A 28 -6.69 7.45 -15.26
C ASP A 28 -7.40 8.53 -16.07
N ALA A 29 -7.00 9.78 -15.86
CA ALA A 29 -7.55 10.94 -16.55
C ALA A 29 -6.50 12.05 -16.63
N ASP A 30 -6.53 12.79 -17.74
CA ASP A 30 -5.89 14.09 -17.90
C ASP A 30 -6.75 14.90 -18.87
N PHE A 31 -7.52 15.85 -18.37
CA PHE A 31 -8.35 16.70 -19.22
C PHE A 31 -8.41 18.14 -18.73
N VAL A 32 -8.64 19.02 -19.69
CA VAL A 32 -8.65 20.48 -19.55
C VAL A 32 -10.06 20.98 -19.86
N VAL A 33 -10.57 21.91 -19.06
CA VAL A 33 -11.87 22.57 -19.29
C VAL A 33 -11.64 24.08 -19.29
N GLY A 34 -11.62 24.65 -20.50
CA GLY A 34 -11.26 26.06 -20.69
C GLY A 34 -9.85 26.38 -20.17
N ASP A 35 -9.61 27.64 -19.82
CA ASP A 35 -8.27 28.09 -19.41
C ASP A 35 -8.03 27.97 -17.91
N THR A 36 -9.07 27.72 -17.10
CA THR A 36 -9.01 27.81 -15.64
C THR A 36 -8.93 26.46 -14.94
N PHE A 37 -9.18 25.37 -15.65
CA PHE A 37 -9.28 24.05 -15.04
C PHE A 37 -8.52 22.98 -15.83
N ARG A 38 -7.72 22.19 -15.10
CA ARG A 38 -7.12 20.94 -15.58
C ARG A 38 -7.12 19.97 -14.41
N VAL A 39 -7.46 18.71 -14.65
CA VAL A 39 -7.31 17.65 -13.67
C VAL A 39 -6.51 16.50 -14.26
N VAL A 40 -5.56 16.01 -13.47
CA VAL A 40 -4.82 14.79 -13.71
C VAL A 40 -5.13 13.84 -12.55
N GLN A 41 -5.43 12.59 -12.90
CA GLN A 41 -5.76 11.53 -11.96
C GLN A 41 -4.78 10.36 -12.12
N PHE A 42 -4.22 9.91 -11.01
CA PHE A 42 -3.41 8.69 -10.95
C PHE A 42 -3.89 7.74 -9.86
N THR A 43 -3.89 6.45 -10.15
CA THR A 43 -4.12 5.38 -9.17
C THR A 43 -2.80 4.67 -8.83
N PRO A 44 -2.37 4.67 -7.55
CA PRO A 44 -1.26 3.84 -7.09
C PRO A 44 -1.53 2.34 -7.34
N PRO A 45 -0.53 1.52 -7.70
CA PRO A 45 -0.71 0.08 -7.88
C PRO A 45 -1.39 -0.58 -6.66
N GLY A 46 -2.43 -1.39 -6.92
CA GLY A 46 -3.20 -2.08 -5.87
C GLY A 46 -4.15 -1.22 -5.04
N SER A 47 -4.17 0.11 -5.22
CA SER A 47 -5.09 1.00 -4.52
C SER A 47 -6.44 1.10 -5.22
N PRO A 48 -7.56 1.05 -4.49
CA PRO A 48 -8.86 1.46 -5.02
C PRO A 48 -9.05 3.00 -5.01
N CYS A 49 -8.16 3.74 -4.33
CA CYS A 49 -8.22 5.19 -4.19
C CYS A 49 -7.18 5.90 -5.07
N SER A 50 -7.59 6.95 -5.77
CA SER A 50 -6.76 7.76 -6.66
C SER A 50 -6.24 9.05 -5.98
N ILE A 51 -5.22 9.66 -6.59
CA ILE A 51 -4.89 11.07 -6.37
C ILE A 51 -5.34 11.93 -7.54
N HIS A 52 -5.85 13.12 -7.24
CA HIS A 52 -6.15 14.17 -8.20
C HIS A 52 -5.24 15.37 -7.96
N PHE A 53 -4.70 15.96 -9.03
CA PHE A 53 -3.99 17.22 -8.95
C PHE A 53 -4.14 18.00 -10.26
N GLY A 54 -3.94 19.31 -10.21
CA GLY A 54 -4.24 20.15 -11.36
C GLY A 54 -4.64 21.58 -11.00
N LYS A 55 -5.06 22.32 -12.02
CA LYS A 55 -5.45 23.73 -11.92
C LYS A 55 -6.91 23.84 -11.49
N GLY A 56 -7.19 24.67 -10.48
CA GLY A 56 -8.56 24.96 -10.02
C GLY A 56 -9.20 23.87 -9.14
N LEU A 57 -8.43 22.89 -8.65
CA LEU A 57 -8.97 21.79 -7.83
C LEU A 57 -8.97 22.06 -6.32
N THR A 58 -8.00 22.83 -5.82
CA THR A 58 -7.84 23.08 -4.38
C THR A 58 -7.23 24.46 -4.14
N PRO A 59 -7.65 25.18 -3.08
CA PRO A 59 -6.97 26.40 -2.64
C PRO A 59 -5.75 26.12 -1.75
N ALA A 60 -5.48 24.86 -1.41
CA ALA A 60 -4.36 24.50 -0.53
C ALA A 60 -3.01 24.83 -1.18
N PRO A 61 -2.01 25.33 -0.42
CA PRO A 61 -0.68 25.62 -0.96
C PRO A 61 -0.01 24.37 -1.55
N PRO A 62 0.70 24.46 -2.67
CA PRO A 62 1.52 23.34 -3.19
C PRO A 62 2.40 22.71 -2.11
N GLY A 63 2.42 21.37 -2.07
CA GLY A 63 3.22 20.63 -1.10
C GLY A 63 2.63 20.53 0.30
N SER A 64 1.44 21.10 0.55
CA SER A 64 0.86 21.14 1.89
C SER A 64 0.23 19.81 2.32
N ALA A 65 0.00 18.85 1.42
CA ALA A 65 -0.49 17.54 1.83
C ALA A 65 0.62 16.78 2.57
N LYS A 66 0.34 16.32 3.79
CA LYS A 66 1.32 15.62 4.62
C LYS A 66 0.77 14.26 5.04
N VAL A 67 1.66 13.26 5.07
CA VAL A 67 1.41 11.93 5.62
C VAL A 67 0.25 11.19 4.94
N LEU A 68 0.33 11.04 3.62
CA LEU A 68 -0.55 10.16 2.85
C LEU A 68 -0.06 8.71 2.95
N TYR A 69 -0.91 7.80 3.40
CA TYR A 69 -0.53 6.40 3.61
C TYR A 69 -0.56 5.60 2.30
N LEU A 70 0.54 4.91 2.02
CA LEU A 70 0.61 3.83 1.04
C LEU A 70 0.91 2.53 1.79
N ILE A 71 0.13 1.49 1.54
CA ILE A 71 0.29 0.22 2.25
C ILE A 71 1.04 -0.76 1.37
N VAL A 72 2.04 -1.42 1.96
CA VAL A 72 2.85 -2.45 1.27
C VAL A 72 2.96 -3.70 2.13
N SER A 73 3.11 -4.85 1.50
CA SER A 73 3.33 -6.13 2.19
C SER A 73 4.80 -6.38 2.55
N ASP A 74 5.72 -5.69 1.85
CA ASP A 74 7.17 -5.78 2.02
C ASP A 74 7.77 -4.39 1.86
N ILE A 75 8.26 -3.83 2.97
CA ILE A 75 8.76 -2.45 3.00
C ILE A 75 10.13 -2.31 2.35
N GLU A 76 10.96 -3.35 2.38
CA GLU A 76 12.30 -3.31 1.82
C GLU A 76 12.25 -3.42 0.30
N ALA A 77 11.39 -4.31 -0.23
CA ALA A 77 11.12 -4.39 -1.65
C ALA A 77 10.53 -3.08 -2.20
N ALA A 78 9.55 -2.49 -1.49
CA ALA A 78 8.94 -1.22 -1.90
C ALA A 78 9.95 -0.06 -1.85
N HIS A 79 10.81 -0.01 -0.82
CA HIS A 79 11.90 0.96 -0.75
C HIS A 79 12.85 0.83 -1.94
N ALA A 80 13.29 -0.40 -2.24
CA ALA A 80 14.20 -0.66 -3.36
C ALA A 80 13.57 -0.24 -4.69
N GLU A 81 12.28 -0.50 -4.91
CA GLU A 81 11.56 -0.07 -6.10
C GLU A 81 11.50 1.46 -6.23
N LEU A 82 11.17 2.18 -5.15
CA LEU A 82 11.14 3.65 -5.15
C LEU A 82 12.51 4.23 -5.50
N VAL A 83 13.58 3.73 -4.87
CA VAL A 83 14.95 4.17 -5.14
C VAL A 83 15.37 3.85 -6.58
N ALA A 84 15.03 2.66 -7.09
CA ALA A 84 15.32 2.26 -8.47
C ALA A 84 14.62 3.17 -9.50
N ARG A 85 13.48 3.77 -9.13
CA ARG A 85 12.74 4.75 -9.93
C ARG A 85 13.23 6.20 -9.73
N GLY A 86 14.30 6.40 -8.97
CA GLY A 86 14.92 7.71 -8.74
C GLY A 86 14.26 8.55 -7.65
N VAL A 87 13.39 7.97 -6.82
CA VAL A 87 12.77 8.67 -5.69
C VAL A 87 13.76 8.83 -4.55
N GLN A 88 13.85 10.04 -4.01
CA GLN A 88 14.54 10.29 -2.75
C GLN A 88 13.67 9.85 -1.57
N ALA A 89 13.74 8.56 -1.25
CA ALA A 89 13.10 7.98 -0.08
C ALA A 89 14.01 8.07 1.15
N SER A 90 13.40 8.11 2.35
CA SER A 90 14.13 7.91 3.60
C SER A 90 14.69 6.49 3.67
N GLU A 91 15.69 6.26 4.52
CA GLU A 91 15.99 4.90 4.96
C GLU A 91 14.74 4.23 5.55
N VAL A 92 14.66 2.90 5.45
CA VAL A 92 13.66 2.12 6.18
C VAL A 92 13.85 2.35 7.67
N PHE A 93 12.76 2.60 8.39
CA PHE A 93 12.76 2.75 9.84
C PHE A 93 11.55 2.05 10.46
N HIS A 94 11.63 1.75 11.76
CA HIS A 94 10.50 1.24 12.52
C HIS A 94 10.23 2.09 13.76
N ARG A 95 9.07 1.84 14.38
CA ARG A 95 8.69 2.40 15.68
C ARG A 95 8.19 1.28 16.58
N ASN A 96 8.62 1.29 17.85
CA ASN A 96 8.20 0.32 18.87
C ASN A 96 6.78 0.58 19.41
N GLY A 97 6.09 1.60 18.88
CA GLY A 97 4.71 1.91 19.23
C GLY A 97 4.28 3.29 18.71
N PRO A 98 2.97 3.62 18.84
CA PRO A 98 2.47 4.95 18.51
C PRO A 98 3.24 6.05 19.27
N GLY A 99 3.65 7.09 18.56
CA GLY A 99 4.38 8.23 19.14
C GLY A 99 5.85 7.96 19.52
N GLN A 100 6.34 6.74 19.34
CA GLN A 100 7.75 6.40 19.62
C GLN A 100 8.69 6.97 18.54
N PRO A 101 9.95 7.27 18.88
CA PRO A 101 10.95 7.75 17.92
C PRO A 101 11.22 6.70 16.84
N ALA A 102 11.68 7.17 15.68
CA ALA A 102 12.11 6.31 14.59
C ALA A 102 13.43 5.61 14.94
N ILE A 103 13.48 4.30 14.69
CA ILE A 103 14.68 3.48 14.84
C ILE A 103 15.06 2.97 13.44
N LYS A 104 16.35 3.04 13.09
CA LYS A 104 16.85 2.62 11.79
C LYS A 104 16.56 1.13 11.52
N GLY A 105 16.14 0.84 10.29
CA GLY A 105 15.88 -0.52 9.80
C GLY A 105 14.43 -0.96 9.95
N ARG A 106 14.08 -2.04 9.24
CA ARG A 106 12.80 -2.75 9.39
C ARG A 106 12.64 -3.26 10.83
N HIS A 107 11.39 -3.39 11.31
CA HIS A 107 11.16 -3.94 12.64
C HIS A 107 11.79 -5.35 12.76
N PRO A 108 12.65 -5.64 13.75
CA PRO A 108 13.42 -6.89 13.81
C PRO A 108 12.56 -8.16 13.80
N GLU A 109 11.41 -8.10 14.45
CA GLU A 109 10.44 -9.20 14.50
C GLU A 109 9.42 -9.18 13.35
N GLY A 110 9.55 -8.27 12.38
CA GLY A 110 8.62 -8.14 11.26
C GLY A 110 7.18 -7.79 11.67
N ARG A 111 7.01 -7.07 12.79
CA ARG A 111 5.70 -6.73 13.35
C ARG A 111 4.90 -5.87 12.37
N SER A 112 3.69 -6.30 12.05
CA SER A 112 2.76 -5.55 11.19
C SER A 112 2.51 -4.14 11.76
N TYR A 113 2.36 -3.14 10.88
CA TYR A 113 2.18 -1.71 11.19
C TYR A 113 3.39 -1.00 11.80
N SER A 114 4.54 -1.66 11.95
CA SER A 114 5.69 -1.09 12.67
C SER A 114 6.83 -0.56 11.78
N SER A 115 6.92 -0.97 10.51
CA SER A 115 7.98 -0.55 9.58
C SER A 115 7.47 0.47 8.55
N PHE A 116 8.32 1.43 8.19
CA PHE A 116 7.95 2.59 7.41
C PHE A 116 9.05 3.08 6.47
N VAL A 117 8.63 3.79 5.42
CA VAL A 117 9.47 4.61 4.54
C VAL A 117 8.70 5.89 4.23
N THR A 118 9.39 7.03 4.15
CA THR A 118 8.78 8.28 3.70
C THR A 118 9.43 8.77 2.41
N PHE A 119 8.65 9.41 1.55
CA PHE A 119 9.17 10.20 0.45
C PHE A 119 8.28 11.42 0.21
N SER A 120 8.80 12.38 -0.56
CA SER A 120 8.04 13.55 -0.99
C SER A 120 7.96 13.62 -2.50
N ASP A 121 6.85 14.17 -3.01
CA ASP A 121 6.78 14.56 -4.42
C ASP A 121 7.55 15.87 -4.69
N PRO A 122 7.66 16.34 -5.95
CA PRO A 122 8.43 17.54 -6.30
C PRO A 122 7.95 18.84 -5.63
N ASP A 123 6.71 18.88 -5.15
CA ASP A 123 6.15 20.02 -4.42
C ASP A 123 6.32 19.89 -2.91
N GLY A 124 6.68 18.71 -2.41
CA GLY A 124 6.81 18.42 -0.99
C GLY A 124 5.57 17.77 -0.36
N ASN A 125 4.62 17.28 -1.17
CA ASN A 125 3.54 16.46 -0.64
C ASN A 125 4.11 15.16 -0.09
N GLY A 126 3.80 14.85 1.16
CA GLY A 126 4.44 13.79 1.91
C GLY A 126 3.69 12.46 1.84
N TRP A 127 4.42 11.40 1.52
CA TRP A 127 3.96 10.02 1.48
C TRP A 127 4.62 9.20 2.58
N LEU A 128 3.85 8.31 3.22
CA LEU A 128 4.31 7.37 4.22
C LEU A 128 3.92 5.95 3.78
N LEU A 129 4.90 5.16 3.37
CA LEU A 129 4.72 3.73 3.22
C LEU A 129 4.67 3.09 4.60
N GLN A 130 3.73 2.17 4.80
CA GLN A 130 3.62 1.36 6.01
C GLN A 130 3.52 -0.12 5.65
N GLU A 131 4.37 -0.92 6.28
CA GLU A 131 4.33 -2.37 6.15
C GLU A 131 3.12 -2.95 6.91
N ILE A 132 2.28 -3.68 6.20
CA ILE A 132 1.16 -4.41 6.80
C ILE A 132 1.21 -5.85 6.30
N THR A 133 1.65 -6.75 7.18
CA THR A 133 1.71 -8.20 6.94
C THR A 133 0.51 -8.94 7.53
N GLN A 134 -0.12 -8.34 8.54
CA GLN A 134 -1.35 -8.82 9.16
C GLN A 134 -2.25 -7.63 9.47
N ARG A 135 -3.50 -7.65 8.99
CA ARG A 135 -4.45 -6.54 9.18
C ARG A 135 -5.03 -6.57 10.60
N LEU A 136 -5.32 -5.38 11.15
CA LEU A 136 -6.11 -5.27 12.37
C LEU A 136 -7.52 -5.84 12.14
N PRO A 137 -8.11 -6.54 13.13
CA PRO A 137 -9.46 -7.10 13.01
C PRO A 137 -10.50 -6.05 12.57
N GLY A 138 -11.30 -6.39 11.55
CA GLY A 138 -12.37 -5.54 11.02
C GLY A 138 -11.90 -4.34 10.19
N ARG A 139 -10.60 -4.24 9.87
CA ARG A 139 -10.06 -3.12 9.08
C ARG A 139 -10.45 -3.16 7.61
N VAL A 140 -10.67 -4.35 7.05
CA VAL A 140 -11.09 -4.57 5.66
C VAL A 140 -12.38 -5.38 5.71
N ASP A 141 -13.37 -5.02 4.88
CA ASP A 141 -14.56 -5.84 4.71
C ASP A 141 -14.12 -7.17 4.07
N ALA A 142 -14.44 -8.31 4.69
CA ALA A 142 -13.92 -9.63 4.32
C ALA A 142 -14.32 -10.09 2.90
N ARG A 143 -15.08 -9.28 2.16
CA ARG A 143 -15.54 -9.56 0.81
C ARG A 143 -14.53 -9.17 -0.29
N ASP A 144 -13.58 -8.30 -0.01
CA ASP A 144 -12.61 -7.81 -0.99
C ASP A 144 -11.24 -8.48 -0.80
N THR A 145 -10.88 -9.45 -1.65
CA THR A 145 -9.54 -10.06 -1.71
C THR A 145 -8.76 -9.50 -2.90
N VAL A 146 -8.18 -8.32 -2.72
CA VAL A 146 -7.41 -7.64 -3.78
C VAL A 146 -5.91 -7.68 -3.46
N PHE A 147 -5.11 -8.11 -4.44
CA PHE A 147 -3.64 -8.11 -4.39
C PHE A 147 -3.09 -7.14 -5.44
N ALA A 148 -2.07 -6.36 -5.08
CA ALA A 148 -1.48 -5.33 -5.95
C ALA A 148 -0.62 -5.92 -7.08
N SER A 149 -0.12 -7.14 -6.90
CA SER A 149 0.74 -7.83 -7.88
C SER A 149 0.71 -9.35 -7.73
N SER A 150 1.22 -10.06 -8.74
CA SER A 150 1.44 -11.51 -8.66
C SER A 150 2.47 -11.89 -7.59
N ALA A 151 3.44 -11.00 -7.29
CA ALA A 151 4.42 -11.22 -6.24
C ALA A 151 3.78 -11.19 -4.85
N GLU A 152 2.86 -10.24 -4.61
CA GLU A 152 2.09 -10.15 -3.36
C GLU A 152 1.16 -11.35 -3.20
N LEU A 153 0.46 -11.74 -4.27
CA LEU A 153 -0.37 -12.95 -4.27
C LEU A 153 0.46 -14.20 -3.97
N ALA A 154 1.64 -14.34 -4.59
CA ALA A 154 2.55 -15.46 -4.32
C ALA A 154 3.07 -15.44 -2.88
N ALA A 155 3.33 -14.28 -2.29
CA ALA A 155 3.69 -14.16 -0.88
C ALA A 155 2.55 -14.61 0.04
N ALA A 156 1.30 -14.23 -0.26
CA ALA A 156 0.12 -14.68 0.47
C ALA A 156 -0.08 -16.21 0.37
N LEU A 157 0.06 -16.78 -0.83
CA LEU A 157 0.00 -18.23 -1.05
C LEU A 157 1.08 -18.99 -0.25
N ARG A 158 2.31 -18.46 -0.17
CA ARG A 158 3.38 -19.06 0.63
C ARG A 158 3.05 -19.05 2.13
N ARG A 159 2.43 -17.98 2.64
CA ARG A 159 1.97 -17.93 4.04
C ARG A 159 0.84 -18.91 4.30
N ALA A 160 -0.15 -18.98 3.41
CA ALA A 160 -1.22 -19.97 3.47
C ALA A 160 -0.65 -21.39 3.47
N ALA A 161 0.32 -21.68 2.60
CA ALA A 161 0.97 -22.99 2.55
C ALA A 161 1.74 -23.36 3.82
N ALA A 162 2.46 -22.40 4.41
CA ALA A 162 3.15 -22.63 5.67
C ALA A 162 2.16 -22.92 6.81
N ALA A 163 1.04 -22.18 6.88
CA ALA A 163 0.01 -22.37 7.90
C ALA A 163 -0.78 -23.68 7.71
N HIS A 164 -1.08 -24.04 6.47
CA HIS A 164 -1.76 -25.29 6.12
C HIS A 164 -0.89 -26.51 6.42
N GLY A 165 0.42 -26.43 6.19
CA GLY A 165 1.34 -27.50 6.60
C GLY A 165 1.34 -27.76 8.12
N GLU A 166 1.07 -26.75 8.94
CA GLU A 166 0.85 -26.94 10.38
C GLU A 166 -0.56 -27.48 10.70
N HIS A 167 -1.58 -27.14 9.91
CA HIS A 167 -2.91 -27.73 10.00
C HIS A 167 -2.87 -29.23 9.72
N GLU A 168 -2.26 -29.66 8.61
CA GLU A 168 -2.14 -31.08 8.25
C GLU A 168 -1.42 -31.88 9.35
N LYS A 169 -0.36 -31.33 9.95
CA LYS A 169 0.32 -31.98 11.09
C LYS A 169 -0.62 -32.21 12.28
N ARG A 170 -1.54 -31.29 12.57
CA ARG A 170 -2.52 -31.44 13.67
C ARG A 170 -3.59 -32.47 13.35
N THR A 171 -3.94 -32.64 12.08
CA THR A 171 -5.00 -33.55 11.62
C THR A 171 -4.49 -34.95 11.27
N GLY A 172 -3.25 -35.28 11.62
CA GLY A 172 -2.67 -36.61 11.46
C GLY A 172 -1.71 -36.77 10.28
N GLY A 173 -1.36 -35.67 9.60
CA GLY A 173 -0.40 -35.64 8.50
C GLY A 173 -0.94 -36.19 7.18
N GLU A 174 -2.25 -36.39 7.07
CA GLU A 174 -2.89 -36.80 5.82
C GLU A 174 -3.01 -35.60 4.87
N TYR A 175 -2.87 -35.86 3.58
CA TYR A 175 -3.05 -34.86 2.54
C TYR A 175 -4.49 -34.33 2.55
N ASP A 176 -4.65 -33.04 2.81
CA ASP A 176 -5.95 -32.39 2.79
C ASP A 176 -6.38 -32.09 1.34
N LYS A 177 -7.35 -32.87 0.86
CA LYS A 177 -7.92 -32.69 -0.49
C LYS A 177 -8.66 -31.36 -0.65
N ASN A 178 -9.07 -30.73 0.46
CA ASN A 178 -9.76 -29.45 0.47
C ASN A 178 -8.79 -28.28 0.72
N TRP A 179 -7.49 -28.49 0.54
CA TRP A 179 -6.49 -27.42 0.64
C TRP A 179 -6.83 -26.16 -0.16
N PRO A 180 -7.48 -26.19 -1.36
CA PRO A 180 -7.81 -24.95 -2.06
C PRO A 180 -8.82 -24.10 -1.27
N ASP A 181 -9.82 -24.75 -0.66
CA ASP A 181 -10.85 -24.08 0.14
C ASP A 181 -10.23 -23.54 1.43
N TRP A 182 -9.37 -24.32 2.09
CA TRP A 182 -8.66 -23.88 3.28
C TRP A 182 -7.75 -22.68 2.99
N TYR A 183 -7.03 -22.68 1.87
CA TYR A 183 -6.19 -21.55 1.46
C TYR A 183 -7.03 -20.31 1.18
N ALA A 184 -8.18 -20.47 0.52
CA ALA A 184 -9.09 -19.36 0.25
C ALA A 184 -9.61 -18.76 1.57
N GLU A 185 -10.09 -19.59 2.50
CA GLU A 185 -10.53 -19.15 3.83
C GLU A 185 -9.40 -18.46 4.61
N TYR A 186 -8.19 -19.05 4.59
CA TYR A 186 -7.02 -18.48 5.24
C TYR A 186 -6.68 -17.10 4.65
N MET A 187 -6.60 -16.97 3.34
CA MET A 187 -6.23 -15.72 2.67
C MET A 187 -7.28 -14.62 2.90
N VAL A 188 -8.58 -14.98 2.87
CA VAL A 188 -9.68 -14.05 3.21
C VAL A 188 -9.56 -13.62 4.67
N ALA A 189 -9.38 -14.56 5.60
CA ALA A 189 -9.27 -14.28 7.03
C ALA A 189 -8.03 -13.43 7.34
N GLU A 190 -6.87 -13.75 6.75
CA GLU A 190 -5.63 -12.99 6.89
C GLU A 190 -5.80 -11.56 6.37
N HIS A 191 -6.43 -11.39 5.21
CA HIS A 191 -6.68 -10.07 4.62
C HIS A 191 -7.69 -9.23 5.42
N ALA A 192 -8.69 -9.87 6.02
CA ALA A 192 -9.68 -9.21 6.88
C ALA A 192 -9.18 -8.95 8.31
N GLY A 193 -8.04 -9.55 8.70
CA GLY A 193 -7.59 -9.58 10.10
C GLY A 193 -8.50 -10.43 11.01
N ALA A 194 -9.23 -11.39 10.43
CA ALA A 194 -10.10 -12.30 11.15
C ALA A 194 -9.32 -13.47 11.77
N MET A 195 -10.02 -14.31 12.54
CA MET A 195 -9.45 -15.54 13.06
C MET A 195 -9.08 -16.47 11.90
N LEU A 196 -7.82 -16.91 11.86
CA LEU A 196 -7.32 -17.82 10.83
C LEU A 196 -7.89 -19.23 11.06
N PRO A 197 -8.16 -20.00 9.98
CA PRO A 197 -8.55 -21.39 10.11
C PRO A 197 -7.42 -22.20 10.75
N THR A 198 -7.79 -23.17 11.58
CA THR A 198 -6.87 -24.04 12.35
C THR A 198 -6.74 -25.41 11.76
#